data_AF-A0A166JWH8-F1
#
_entry.id   AF-A0A166JWH8-F1
#
_cell.length_a   1.000
_cell.length_b   1.000
_cell.length_c   1.000
_cell.angle_alpha   90.00
_cell.angle_beta   90.00
_cell.angle_gamma   90.00
#
_symmetry.space_group_name_H-M   'P 1'
#
loop_
_entity.id
_entity.type
_entity.pdbx_description
1 polymer ?
#
loop_
_entity_poly.entity_id
_entity_poly.type
_entity_poly.pdbx_seq_one_letter_code
_entity_poly.pdbx_strand_id
1 'polypeptide(L)'
;MLQATTKLPSRVQPVITRHFVGRAKELLEIHRAFNTPCDANRPARYALCGPGGVGKSQLALQYAERAYAQGRYLHVFYITASTAGHIRDGLAHILCLVQKPDYTRTKSGGAGGPAVAGQCGPCHRMAADCRPCRAGFG
;
A
#
# COMPACT_ATOMS: atom_id res chain seq x y z
N MET A 1 -21.22 10.77 -10.59
CA MET A 1 -20.94 9.33 -10.44
C MET A 1 -19.44 9.14 -10.64
N LEU A 2 -18.65 9.25 -9.57
CA LEU A 2 -17.18 9.32 -9.69
C LEU A 2 -16.60 7.99 -10.14
N GLN A 3 -15.99 8.00 -11.32
CA GLN A 3 -15.06 6.97 -11.78
C GLN A 3 -13.84 6.99 -10.87
N ALA A 4 -13.80 6.08 -9.90
CA ALA A 4 -12.58 5.79 -9.16
C ALA A 4 -12.06 4.41 -9.58
N THR A 5 -11.81 4.22 -10.88
CA THR A 5 -10.67 3.39 -11.24
C THR A 5 -9.48 4.11 -10.63
N THR A 6 -8.93 3.65 -9.51
CA THR A 6 -7.59 4.04 -9.11
C THR A 6 -6.68 3.56 -10.23
N LYS A 7 -6.48 4.43 -11.22
CA LYS A 7 -5.63 4.24 -12.38
C LYS A 7 -4.23 4.09 -11.80
N LEU A 8 -3.83 2.86 -11.50
CA LEU A 8 -2.56 2.55 -10.85
C LEU A 8 -1.45 2.93 -11.83
N PRO A 9 -0.57 3.90 -11.52
CA PRO A 9 0.60 4.16 -12.32
C PRO A 9 1.74 3.24 -11.86
N SER A 10 1.58 1.94 -12.06
CA SER A 10 2.73 1.02 -12.10
C SER A 10 3.03 0.72 -13.57
N ARG A 11 4.32 0.66 -13.93
CA ARG A 11 4.83 0.43 -15.30
C ARG A 11 4.33 -0.87 -15.97
N VAL A 12 3.54 -1.70 -15.29
CA VAL A 12 2.87 -2.89 -15.83
C VAL A 12 1.45 -2.95 -15.27
N GLN A 13 0.49 -2.37 -15.98
CA GLN A 13 -0.91 -2.67 -15.69
C GLN A 13 -1.17 -4.14 -16.04
N PRO A 14 -1.86 -4.90 -15.18
CA PRO A 14 -2.22 -6.26 -15.52
C PRO A 14 -3.15 -6.24 -16.73
N VAL A 15 -2.69 -6.83 -17.84
CA VAL A 15 -3.50 -6.94 -19.05
C VAL A 15 -4.57 -7.98 -18.81
N ILE A 16 -5.84 -7.59 -18.79
CA ILE A 16 -6.97 -8.52 -18.76
C ILE A 16 -7.30 -8.89 -20.20
N THR A 17 -7.23 -10.18 -20.52
CA THR A 17 -7.60 -10.63 -21.87
C THR A 17 -9.11 -10.49 -22.10
N ARG A 18 -9.49 -9.94 -23.27
CA ARG A 18 -10.90 -9.93 -23.72
C ARG A 18 -11.40 -11.33 -24.09
N HIS A 19 -10.49 -12.21 -24.50
CA HIS A 19 -10.80 -13.59 -24.87
C HIS A 19 -10.57 -14.50 -23.66
N PHE A 20 -11.56 -14.53 -22.76
CA PHE A 20 -11.56 -15.40 -21.58
C PHE A 20 -12.85 -16.22 -21.54
N VAL A 21 -12.73 -17.52 -21.84
CA VAL A 21 -13.88 -18.44 -21.99
C VAL A 21 -13.63 -19.75 -21.26
N GLY A 22 -14.70 -20.51 -20.99
CA GLY A 22 -14.61 -21.89 -20.48
C GLY A 22 -14.19 -22.06 -19.01
N ARG A 23 -13.90 -20.99 -18.28
CA ARG A 23 -13.38 -21.03 -16.90
C ARG A 23 -14.41 -20.68 -15.81
N ALA A 24 -15.69 -20.88 -16.12
CA ALA A 24 -16.78 -20.48 -15.22
C ALA A 24 -16.79 -21.29 -13.92
N LYS A 25 -16.42 -22.58 -13.99
CA LYS A 25 -16.36 -23.46 -12.82
C LYS A 25 -15.25 -23.02 -11.86
N GLU A 26 -14.08 -22.70 -12.38
CA GLU A 26 -12.93 -22.26 -11.59
C GLU A 26 -13.18 -20.89 -10.95
N LEU A 27 -13.86 -19.98 -11.66
CA LEU A 27 -14.30 -18.71 -11.07
C LEU A 27 -15.29 -18.92 -9.92
N LEU A 28 -16.21 -19.88 -10.07
CA LEU A 28 -17.16 -20.24 -9.02
C LEU A 28 -16.47 -20.87 -7.81
N GLU A 29 -15.46 -21.72 -8.02
CA GLU A 29 -14.65 -22.30 -6.95
C GLU A 29 -13.88 -21.23 -6.18
N ILE A 30 -13.25 -20.28 -6.88
CA ILE A 30 -12.59 -19.12 -6.26
C ILE A 30 -13.61 -18.33 -5.44
N HIS A 31 -14.80 -18.07 -5.99
CA HIS A 31 -15.86 -17.36 -5.29
C HIS A 31 -16.27 -18.05 -3.99
N ARG A 32 -16.48 -19.37 -4.04
CA ARG A 32 -16.82 -20.18 -2.87
C ARG A 32 -15.71 -20.14 -1.84
N ALA A 33 -14.45 -20.31 -2.25
CA ALA A 33 -13.31 -20.26 -1.35
C ALA A 33 -13.21 -18.92 -0.59
N PHE A 34 -13.45 -17.79 -1.27
CA PHE A 34 -13.49 -16.47 -0.66
C PHE A 34 -14.71 -16.20 0.23
N ASN A 35 -15.77 -17.01 0.13
CA ASN A 35 -16.96 -16.92 0.99
C ASN A 35 -16.88 -17.86 2.20
N THR A 36 -15.95 -18.79 2.22
CA THR A 36 -15.75 -19.66 3.38
C THR A 36 -15.32 -18.82 4.57
N PRO A 37 -15.98 -18.95 5.74
CA PRO A 37 -15.59 -18.25 6.95
C PRO A 37 -14.12 -18.52 7.27
N CYS A 38 -13.36 -17.45 7.51
CA CYS A 38 -12.00 -17.50 8.02
C CYS A 38 -11.99 -16.83 9.39
N ASP A 39 -11.04 -17.22 10.24
CA ASP A 39 -10.87 -16.63 11.56
C ASP A 39 -10.83 -15.10 11.46
N ALA A 40 -11.73 -14.42 12.18
CA ALA A 40 -11.88 -12.97 12.09
C ALA A 40 -10.59 -12.18 12.41
N ASN A 41 -9.66 -12.81 13.13
CA ASN A 41 -8.39 -12.20 13.53
C ASN A 41 -7.25 -12.41 12.52
N ARG A 42 -7.48 -13.10 11.40
CA ARG A 42 -6.42 -13.40 10.43
C ARG A 42 -6.86 -13.15 8.99
N PRO A 43 -6.10 -12.37 8.20
CA PRO A 43 -6.36 -12.25 6.78
C PRO A 43 -6.31 -13.61 6.08
N ALA A 44 -7.35 -13.93 5.33
CA ALA A 44 -7.40 -15.15 4.53
C ALA A 44 -6.35 -15.10 3.40
N ARG A 45 -5.74 -16.25 3.10
CA ARG A 45 -4.71 -16.39 2.07
C ARG A 45 -5.05 -17.56 1.17
N TYR A 46 -5.06 -17.32 -0.13
CA TYR A 46 -5.39 -18.32 -1.15
C TYR A 46 -4.29 -18.36 -2.21
N ALA A 47 -4.06 -19.55 -2.76
CA ALA A 47 -3.09 -19.76 -3.83
C ALA A 47 -3.76 -20.48 -5.00
N LEU A 48 -3.51 -20.00 -6.21
CA LEU A 48 -3.85 -20.71 -7.44
C LEU A 48 -2.62 -21.49 -7.91
N CYS A 49 -2.68 -22.80 -7.79
CA CYS A 49 -1.59 -23.71 -8.14
C CYS A 49 -1.90 -24.44 -9.46
N GLY A 50 -0.86 -24.82 -10.20
CA GLY A 50 -0.99 -25.60 -11.42
C GLY A 50 0.11 -25.32 -12.43
N PRO A 51 0.09 -25.99 -13.60
CA PRO A 51 1.12 -25.88 -14.62
C PRO A 51 1.37 -24.45 -15.09
N GLY A 52 2.60 -24.19 -15.57
CA GLY A 52 2.93 -22.93 -16.26
C GLY A 52 2.05 -22.73 -17.50
N GLY A 53 1.76 -21.49 -17.86
CA GLY A 53 1.04 -21.17 -19.11
C GLY A 53 -0.48 -21.40 -19.10
N VAL A 54 -1.07 -22.09 -18.11
CA VAL A 54 -2.54 -22.36 -18.04
C VAL A 54 -3.41 -21.12 -17.76
N GLY A 55 -2.79 -19.94 -17.59
CA GLY A 55 -3.54 -18.68 -17.38
C GLY A 55 -4.02 -18.44 -15.95
N LYS A 56 -3.34 -18.97 -14.92
CA LYS A 56 -3.71 -18.73 -13.50
C LYS A 56 -3.77 -17.24 -13.15
N SER A 57 -2.79 -16.45 -13.61
CA SER A 57 -2.78 -15.00 -13.41
C SER A 57 -3.96 -14.31 -14.10
N GLN A 58 -4.35 -14.76 -15.30
CA GLN A 58 -5.54 -14.26 -15.99
C GLN A 58 -6.83 -14.63 -15.25
N LEU A 59 -6.92 -15.86 -14.73
CA LEU A 59 -8.06 -16.29 -13.92
C LEU A 59 -8.21 -15.43 -12.66
N ALA A 60 -7.11 -15.16 -11.94
CA ALA A 60 -7.12 -14.29 -10.76
C ALA A 60 -7.56 -12.87 -11.10
N LEU A 61 -7.02 -12.30 -12.18
CA LEU A 61 -7.39 -10.95 -12.65
C LEU A 61 -8.86 -10.87 -13.04
N GLN A 62 -9.36 -11.84 -13.81
CA GLN A 62 -10.76 -11.89 -14.21
C GLN A 62 -11.71 -12.02 -13.03
N TYR A 63 -11.34 -12.79 -12.01
CA TYR A 63 -12.12 -12.85 -10.78
C TYR A 63 -12.13 -11.51 -10.04
N ALA A 64 -10.95 -10.91 -9.86
CA ALA A 64 -10.82 -9.67 -9.10
C ALA A 64 -11.61 -8.52 -9.74
N GLU A 65 -11.55 -8.37 -11.06
CA GLU A 65 -12.32 -7.39 -11.83
C GLU A 65 -13.83 -7.60 -11.70
N ARG A 66 -14.30 -8.85 -11.86
CA ARG A 66 -15.74 -9.16 -11.71
C ARG A 66 -16.22 -8.87 -10.29
N ALA A 67 -15.45 -9.25 -9.28
CA ALA A 67 -15.81 -9.03 -7.89
C ALA A 67 -15.78 -7.53 -7.52
N TYR A 68 -14.85 -6.77 -8.07
CA TYR A 68 -14.80 -5.31 -7.95
C TYR A 68 -16.01 -4.66 -8.62
N ALA A 69 -16.34 -5.03 -9.86
CA ALA A 69 -17.50 -4.54 -10.58
C ALA A 69 -18.83 -4.88 -9.89
N GLN A 70 -18.88 -5.99 -9.16
CA GLN A 70 -20.01 -6.39 -8.30
C GLN A 70 -20.05 -5.67 -6.95
N GLY A 71 -19.08 -4.79 -6.65
CA GLY A 71 -19.01 -4.05 -5.40
C GLY A 71 -18.58 -4.88 -4.18
N ARG A 72 -18.07 -6.10 -4.37
CA ARG A 72 -17.60 -6.96 -3.26
C ARG A 72 -16.36 -6.39 -2.58
N TYR A 73 -15.51 -5.70 -3.34
CA TYR A 73 -14.27 -5.11 -2.87
C TYR A 73 -14.29 -3.60 -3.16
N LEU A 74 -13.89 -2.80 -2.18
CA LEU A 74 -13.74 -1.35 -2.35
C LEU A 74 -12.45 -1.02 -3.13
N HIS A 75 -11.40 -1.79 -2.89
CA HIS A 75 -10.09 -1.61 -3.51
C HIS A 75 -9.49 -2.97 -3.86
N VAL A 76 -8.87 -3.06 -5.03
CA VAL A 76 -8.12 -4.22 -5.50
C VAL A 76 -6.73 -3.73 -5.88
N PHE A 77 -5.71 -4.33 -5.28
CA PHE A 77 -4.31 -4.00 -5.58
C PHE A 77 -3.63 -5.17 -6.28
N TYR A 78 -2.88 -4.85 -7.32
CA TYR A 78 -2.04 -5.82 -8.03
C TYR A 78 -0.57 -5.54 -7.74
N ILE A 79 0.15 -6.56 -7.28
CA ILE A 79 1.61 -6.53 -7.11
C ILE A 79 2.25 -7.67 -7.87
N THR A 80 3.36 -7.39 -8.54
CA THR A 80 4.19 -8.43 -9.15
C THR A 80 5.07 -9.06 -8.08
N ALA A 81 5.02 -10.38 -7.93
CA ALA A 81 5.81 -11.13 -6.97
C ALA A 81 7.00 -11.87 -7.60
N SER A 82 7.50 -11.40 -8.75
CA SER A 82 8.60 -12.06 -9.49
C SER A 82 9.93 -12.02 -8.74
N THR A 83 10.16 -11.01 -7.90
CA THR A 83 11.35 -10.84 -7.05
C THR A 83 10.95 -10.21 -5.72
N ALA A 84 11.78 -10.37 -4.68
CA ALA A 84 11.57 -9.70 -3.40
C ALA A 84 11.57 -8.16 -3.53
N GLY A 85 12.36 -7.61 -4.46
CA GLY A 85 12.36 -6.18 -4.77
C GLY A 85 11.01 -5.70 -5.31
N HIS A 86 10.40 -6.45 -6.24
CA HIS A 86 9.09 -6.09 -6.79
C HIS A 86 7.98 -6.13 -5.73
N ILE A 87 8.05 -7.06 -4.77
CA ILE A 87 7.10 -7.11 -3.66
C ILE A 87 7.25 -5.88 -2.77
N ARG A 88 8.47 -5.55 -2.36
CA ARG A 88 8.76 -4.38 -1.53
C ARG A 88 8.27 -3.10 -2.19
N ASP A 89 8.63 -2.89 -3.45
CA ASP A 89 8.31 -1.67 -4.18
C ASP A 89 6.79 -1.57 -4.43
N GLY A 90 6.12 -2.70 -4.72
CA GLY A 90 4.67 -2.77 -4.85
C GLY A 90 3.92 -2.45 -3.55
N LEU A 91 4.39 -2.97 -2.41
CA LEU A 91 3.81 -2.67 -1.10
C LEU A 91 4.04 -1.22 -0.69
N ALA A 92 5.24 -0.67 -0.91
CA ALA A 92 5.54 0.74 -0.66
C ALA A 92 4.62 1.66 -1.48
N HIS A 93 4.34 1.28 -2.73
CA HIS A 93 3.41 2.01 -3.58
C HIS A 93 1.96 1.93 -3.05
N ILE A 94 1.49 0.77 -2.62
CA ILE A 94 0.16 0.64 -2.00
C ILE A 94 0.05 1.52 -0.75
N LEU A 95 1.09 1.54 0.10
CA LEU A 95 1.12 2.43 1.26
C LEU A 95 0.95 3.89 0.86
N CYS A 96 1.68 4.36 -0.16
CA CYS A 96 1.56 5.72 -0.68
C CYS A 96 0.14 6.05 -1.21
N LEU A 97 -0.54 5.07 -1.83
CA LEU A 97 -1.92 5.24 -2.31
C LEU A 97 -2.96 5.29 -1.19
N VAL A 98 -2.77 4.48 -0.14
CA VAL A 98 -3.74 4.32 0.95
C VAL A 98 -3.53 5.38 2.04
N GLN A 99 -2.31 5.87 2.20
CA GLN A 99 -1.98 6.89 3.18
C GLN A 99 -2.54 8.25 2.75
N LYS A 100 -3.44 8.80 3.57
CA LYS A 100 -3.69 10.25 3.59
C LYS A 100 -2.38 10.97 3.96
N PRO A 101 -2.12 12.19 3.47
CA PRO A 101 -0.86 12.94 3.70
C PRO A 101 -0.52 13.23 5.17
N ASP A 102 -1.34 12.81 6.14
CA ASP A 102 -1.19 13.16 7.56
C ASP A 102 -0.41 12.14 8.40
N TYR A 103 0.11 11.06 7.80
CA TYR A 103 1.06 10.20 8.53
C TYR A 103 2.45 10.87 8.56
N THR A 104 2.59 11.90 9.40
CA THR A 104 3.94 12.26 9.85
C THR A 104 4.50 11.04 10.56
N ARG A 105 5.49 10.39 9.93
CA ARG A 105 6.31 9.38 10.56
C ARG A 105 6.99 10.02 11.77
N THR A 106 6.38 9.92 12.94
CA THR A 106 7.06 10.16 14.21
C THR A 106 8.17 9.14 14.26
N LYS A 107 9.42 9.59 14.09
CA LYS A 107 10.59 8.75 14.26
C LYS A 107 10.57 8.24 15.70
N SER A 108 10.11 7.01 15.92
CA SER A 108 10.31 6.29 17.17
C SER A 108 11.75 5.78 17.21
N GLY A 109 12.67 6.70 17.53
CA GLY A 109 13.95 6.40 18.16
C GLY A 109 13.90 7.05 19.54
N GLY A 110 13.81 6.23 20.58
CA GLY A 110 13.56 6.67 21.95
C GLY A 110 14.72 7.39 22.63
N ALA A 111 14.34 8.00 23.76
CA ALA A 111 15.13 8.52 24.88
C ALA A 111 15.72 9.95 24.77
N GLY A 112 15.02 10.90 25.41
CA GLY A 112 15.69 11.92 26.25
C GLY A 112 15.21 13.37 26.13
N GLY A 113 14.39 13.82 27.09
CA GLY A 113 14.50 15.16 27.72
C GLY A 113 14.19 16.43 26.90
N PRO A 114 14.00 17.58 27.58
CA PRO A 114 13.25 18.73 27.06
C PRO A 114 14.09 19.68 26.18
N ALA A 115 13.37 20.39 25.31
CA ALA A 115 13.72 21.62 24.59
C ALA A 115 15.20 22.06 24.66
N VAL A 116 15.99 21.64 23.68
CA VAL A 116 17.29 22.28 23.42
C VAL A 116 17.09 23.49 22.53
N ALA A 117 17.43 24.64 23.11
CA ALA A 117 17.45 25.97 22.51
C ALA A 117 18.12 25.96 21.13
N GLY A 118 17.45 26.55 20.14
CA GLY A 118 18.01 26.81 18.83
C GLY A 118 19.28 27.67 18.93
N GLN A 119 20.24 27.38 18.07
CA GLN A 119 21.48 28.15 17.95
C GLN A 119 21.18 29.50 17.28
N CYS A 120 21.73 30.59 17.82
CA CYS A 120 21.68 31.91 17.17
C CYS A 120 22.62 31.88 15.95
N GLY A 121 22.08 32.18 14.77
CA GLY A 121 22.71 31.94 13.47
C GLY A 121 24.18 32.37 13.31
N PRO A 122 24.64 33.58 13.72
CA PRO A 122 25.97 34.02 13.33
C PRO A 122 27.09 33.77 14.36
N CYS A 123 26.80 33.25 15.56
CA CYS A 123 27.79 33.26 16.66
C CYS A 123 28.28 31.88 17.15
N HIS A 124 27.83 30.77 16.55
CA HIS A 124 28.31 29.38 16.81
C HIS A 124 28.60 29.04 18.30
N ARG A 125 27.86 29.62 19.25
CA ARG A 125 27.95 29.36 20.69
C ARG A 125 26.56 28.99 21.22
N MET A 126 26.49 28.21 22.31
CA MET A 126 25.21 27.83 22.92
C MET A 126 24.39 29.07 23.35
N ALA A 127 23.07 29.03 23.09
CA ALA A 127 22.16 30.16 23.31
C ALA A 127 22.12 30.68 24.77
N ALA A 128 22.45 29.83 25.74
CA ALA A 128 22.49 30.19 27.16
C ALA A 128 23.57 31.24 27.49
N ASP A 129 24.62 31.35 26.66
CA ASP A 129 25.76 32.26 26.89
C ASP A 129 25.79 33.48 25.95
N CYS A 130 24.75 33.66 25.12
CA CYS A 130 24.71 34.72 24.13
C CYS A 130 24.08 36.01 24.71
N ARG A 131 24.91 36.91 25.26
CA ARG A 131 24.47 38.23 25.77
C ARG A 131 23.60 39.06 24.81
N PRO A 132 23.82 39.09 23.49
CA PRO A 132 23.04 39.94 22.58
C PRO A 132 21.55 39.57 22.47
N CYS A 133 21.19 38.29 22.61
CA CYS A 133 19.78 37.85 22.48
C CYS A 133 18.94 38.12 23.73
N ARG A 134 19.57 38.41 24.89
CA ARG A 134 18.86 38.67 26.16
C ARG A 134 18.29 40.09 26.27
N ALA A 135 18.67 41.01 25.39
CA ALA A 135 18.33 42.44 25.48
C ALA A 135 17.23 42.87 24.49
N GLY A 136 16.26 42.00 24.21
CA GLY A 136 15.20 42.24 23.21
C GLY A 136 13.76 42.26 23.73
N PHE A 137 13.55 42.33 25.04
CA PHE A 137 12.24 42.63 25.62
C PHE A 137 12.40 43.64 26.75
N GLY A 138 12.20 44.91 26.38
CA GLY A 138 12.05 46.07 27.25
C GLY A 138 11.28 47.11 26.48
#